data_AF-A0A2I1HIQ6-F1
#
_entry.id   AF-A0A2I1HIQ6-F1
#
_cell.length_a   1.000
_cell.length_b   1.000
_cell.length_c   1.000
_cell.angle_alpha   90.00
_cell.angle_beta   90.00
_cell.angle_gamma   90.00
#
_symmetry.space_group_name_H-M   'P 1'
#
loop_
_entity.id
_entity.type
_entity.pdbx_description
1 polymer ?
#
loop_
_entity_poly.entity_id
_entity_poly.type
_entity_poly.pdbx_seq_one_letter_code
_entity_poly.pdbx_strand_id
1 'polypeptide(L)'
;MLYMNELLKLSRFRFLSLLSDPSAYVVNWALTWHSLLFQPKYDDSFIQANASLHYTMKFQLFLEELPTLESLKRLRPDLYIDILTCRSCEDQLEDFMHLFMCKKRRAKLQQILNSYLRHLTLKITEAGDNANRDFSAQVDRIISLPCWSFSSSNWSSYSLVRGCLPSAFLDVFMELDIPRISAMNVIAAIHNNFINKFRKWIWNPRSYDKGKWEHAMNITSKLKNSPRPKGYLQVSGRSYQSPTCPMSRRTRRNKRNVSDRFVKELHLHQIFHSSKYTIESVIYKTEEKNEALVIVSSKNYSKNKFLSPTHQSQ
;
A
#
# COMPACT_ATOMS: atom_id res chain seq x y z
N MET A 1 -13.06 13.92 14.01
CA MET A 1 -13.96 13.18 13.07
C MET A 1 -14.53 14.04 11.95
N LEU A 2 -14.83 15.34 12.16
CA LEU A 2 -15.36 16.23 11.11
C LEU A 2 -14.54 16.24 9.80
N TYR A 3 -13.21 16.25 9.88
CA TYR A 3 -12.35 16.24 8.69
C TYR A 3 -12.44 14.95 7.87
N MET A 4 -12.58 13.80 8.52
CA MET A 4 -12.73 12.51 7.83
C MET A 4 -14.03 12.46 7.04
N ASN A 5 -15.13 12.97 7.59
CA ASN A 5 -16.41 12.99 6.88
C ASN A 5 -16.34 13.81 5.59
N GLU A 6 -15.61 14.93 5.57
CA GLU A 6 -15.40 15.70 4.34
C GLU A 6 -14.50 14.97 3.33
N LEU A 7 -13.45 14.29 3.78
CA LEU A 7 -12.62 13.46 2.89
C LEU A 7 -13.42 12.35 2.21
N LEU A 8 -14.31 11.69 2.96
CA LEU A 8 -15.11 10.58 2.44
C LEU A 8 -16.16 11.02 1.40
N LYS A 9 -16.49 12.32 1.32
CA LYS A 9 -17.33 12.88 0.25
C LYS A 9 -16.62 12.99 -1.10
N LEU A 10 -15.29 12.87 -1.14
CA LEU A 10 -14.53 12.94 -2.39
C LEU A 10 -14.89 11.76 -3.30
N SER A 11 -14.95 12.01 -4.62
CA SER A 11 -15.32 10.99 -5.61
C SER A 11 -14.43 9.74 -5.57
N ARG A 12 -13.19 9.87 -5.12
CA ARG A 12 -12.22 8.79 -4.91
C ARG A 12 -12.59 7.82 -3.79
N PHE A 13 -13.59 8.11 -2.97
CA PHE A 13 -14.11 7.18 -1.95
C PHE A 13 -15.43 6.50 -2.39
N ARG A 14 -15.93 6.77 -3.60
CA ARG A 14 -17.13 6.10 -4.12
C ARG A 14 -16.98 4.58 -4.21
N PHE A 15 -15.75 4.06 -4.33
CA PHE A 15 -15.47 2.63 -4.31
C PHE A 15 -15.97 1.90 -3.05
N LEU A 16 -16.14 2.63 -1.93
CA LEU A 16 -16.69 2.05 -0.70
C LEU A 16 -18.11 1.50 -0.89
N SER A 17 -18.88 2.10 -1.81
CA SER A 17 -20.20 1.58 -2.19
C SER A 17 -20.15 0.28 -3.00
N LEU A 18 -18.97 -0.10 -3.49
CA LEU A 18 -18.75 -1.29 -4.32
C LEU A 18 -18.23 -2.49 -3.50
N LEU A 19 -18.11 -2.35 -2.18
CA LEU A 19 -17.76 -3.47 -1.31
C LEU A 19 -18.82 -4.57 -1.45
N SER A 20 -18.38 -5.73 -1.97
CA SER A 20 -19.24 -6.84 -2.41
C SER A 20 -20.16 -7.36 -1.31
N ASP A 21 -19.67 -7.35 -0.08
CA ASP A 21 -20.46 -7.63 1.11
C ASP A 21 -20.05 -6.63 2.20
N PRO A 22 -20.86 -5.59 2.44
CA PRO A 22 -20.60 -4.61 3.49
C PRO A 22 -20.49 -5.25 4.87
N SER A 23 -21.10 -6.42 5.11
CA SER A 23 -21.02 -7.12 6.39
C SER A 23 -19.69 -7.85 6.58
N ALA A 24 -19.11 -8.40 5.52
CA ALA A 24 -17.81 -9.07 5.56
C ALA A 24 -16.61 -8.10 5.64
N TYR A 25 -16.75 -6.85 5.16
CA TYR A 25 -15.68 -5.85 5.20
C TYR A 25 -16.18 -4.46 5.57
N VAL A 26 -16.50 -4.26 6.85
CA VAL A 26 -16.83 -2.94 7.40
C VAL A 26 -15.55 -2.15 7.68
N VAL A 27 -15.35 -1.00 7.06
CA VAL A 27 -14.18 -0.14 7.33
C VAL A 27 -14.29 0.52 8.70
N ASN A 28 -13.25 0.34 9.52
CA ASN A 28 -13.09 1.03 10.79
C ASN A 28 -12.32 2.35 10.60
N TRP A 29 -13.05 3.46 10.56
CA TRP A 29 -12.46 4.78 10.32
C TRP A 29 -11.52 5.25 11.42
N ALA A 30 -11.79 4.90 12.68
CA ALA A 30 -10.92 5.26 13.79
C ALA A 30 -9.57 4.53 13.69
N LEU A 31 -9.60 3.22 13.41
CA LEU A 31 -8.41 2.41 13.16
C LEU A 31 -7.66 2.86 11.91
N THR A 32 -8.37 3.13 10.82
CA THR A 32 -7.81 3.66 9.56
C THR A 32 -7.07 4.97 9.81
N TRP A 33 -7.71 5.90 10.52
CA TRP A 33 -7.12 7.21 10.82
C TRP A 33 -5.90 7.09 11.75
N HIS A 34 -6.00 6.25 12.77
CA HIS A 34 -4.87 5.94 13.66
C HIS A 34 -3.71 5.34 12.89
N SER A 35 -3.97 4.36 12.02
CA SER A 35 -2.96 3.74 11.19
C SER A 35 -2.31 4.75 10.26
N LEU A 36 -3.06 5.67 9.63
CA LEU A 36 -2.48 6.73 8.78
C LEU A 36 -1.52 7.63 9.54
N LEU A 37 -1.88 8.03 10.76
CA LEU A 37 -1.08 8.93 11.59
C LEU A 37 0.05 8.23 12.34
N PHE A 38 0.01 6.90 12.46
CA PHE A 38 0.99 6.11 13.18
C PHE A 38 2.40 6.27 12.57
N GLN A 39 3.33 6.78 13.37
CA GLN A 39 4.74 6.89 13.03
C GLN A 39 5.53 5.87 13.85
N PRO A 40 6.38 5.05 13.22
CA PRO A 40 7.31 4.21 13.95
C PRO A 40 8.27 5.05 14.80
N LYS A 41 8.60 4.56 15.98
CA LYS A 41 9.80 4.93 16.72
C LYS A 41 10.99 4.29 16.02
N TYR A 42 11.54 5.00 15.05
CA TYR A 42 12.75 4.54 14.40
C TYR A 42 13.96 4.65 15.35
N ASP A 43 14.83 3.63 15.33
CA ASP A 43 16.19 3.78 15.86
C ASP A 43 16.95 4.80 15.01
N ASP A 44 17.91 5.52 15.61
CA ASP A 44 18.64 6.70 15.06
C ASP A 44 19.25 6.51 13.64
N SER A 45 19.32 5.28 13.14
CA SER A 45 19.76 4.95 11.77
C SER A 45 18.72 5.26 10.67
N PHE A 46 17.47 5.52 11.02
CA PHE A 46 16.44 5.86 10.04
C PHE A 46 16.44 7.37 9.74
N ILE A 47 17.02 7.72 8.60
CA ILE A 47 17.09 9.10 8.09
C ILE A 47 15.68 9.70 8.04
N GLN A 48 15.46 10.84 8.70
CA GLN A 48 14.20 11.61 8.74
C GLN A 48 13.50 11.75 7.37
N ALA A 49 14.27 11.86 6.29
CA ALA A 49 13.74 11.87 4.92
C ALA A 49 12.98 10.60 4.54
N ASN A 50 13.44 9.42 4.97
CA ASN A 50 12.74 8.15 4.74
C ASN A 50 11.44 8.06 5.53
N ALA A 51 11.37 8.66 6.73
CA ALA A 51 10.15 8.76 7.53
C ALA A 51 9.12 9.66 6.86
N SER A 52 9.54 10.84 6.41
CA SER A 52 8.68 11.76 5.68
C SER A 52 8.14 11.14 4.38
N LEU A 53 8.99 10.43 3.62
CA LEU A 53 8.57 9.71 2.42
C LEU A 53 7.58 8.59 2.73
N HIS A 54 7.84 7.80 3.77
CA HIS A 54 6.93 6.73 4.19
C HIS A 54 5.56 7.30 4.60
N TYR A 55 5.57 8.35 5.41
CA TYR A 55 4.36 9.04 5.86
C TYR A 55 3.56 9.60 4.68
N THR A 56 4.23 10.28 3.75
CA THR A 56 3.61 10.82 2.54
C THR A 56 2.98 9.71 1.69
N MET A 57 3.67 8.57 1.57
CA MET A 57 3.20 7.45 0.77
C MET A 57 1.90 6.84 1.28
N LYS A 58 1.69 6.80 2.61
CA LYS A 58 0.44 6.34 3.22
C LYS A 58 -0.74 7.19 2.76
N PHE A 59 -0.59 8.51 2.80
CA PHE A 59 -1.63 9.43 2.32
C PHE A 59 -1.82 9.35 0.81
N GLN A 60 -0.74 9.19 0.03
CA GLN A 60 -0.85 9.03 -1.42
C GLN A 60 -1.60 7.75 -1.80
N LEU A 61 -1.39 6.64 -1.09
CA LEU A 61 -2.17 5.42 -1.26
C LEU A 61 -3.63 5.65 -0.84
N PHE A 62 -3.83 6.22 0.35
CA PHE A 62 -5.16 6.49 0.89
C PHE A 62 -5.96 7.47 0.05
N LEU A 63 -5.32 8.36 -0.72
CA LEU A 63 -5.99 9.39 -1.52
C LEU A 63 -5.91 9.12 -3.02
N GLU A 64 -5.39 7.98 -3.48
CA GLU A 64 -5.16 7.70 -4.90
C GLU A 64 -4.30 8.77 -5.61
N GLU A 65 -3.29 9.30 -4.91
CA GLU A 65 -2.40 10.37 -5.39
C GLU A 65 -1.00 9.87 -5.77
N LEU A 66 -0.77 8.55 -5.78
CA LEU A 66 0.45 8.01 -6.36
C LEU A 66 0.56 8.40 -7.85
N PRO A 67 1.73 8.86 -8.33
CA PRO A 67 1.91 9.28 -9.71
C PRO A 67 1.98 8.09 -10.68
N THR A 68 0.82 7.52 -10.99
CA THR A 68 0.57 6.57 -12.10
C THR A 68 0.78 7.23 -13.46
N LEU A 69 0.99 6.46 -14.53
CA LEU A 69 1.12 7.03 -15.87
C LEU A 69 -0.16 7.77 -16.30
N GLU A 70 -1.33 7.23 -15.96
CA GLU A 70 -2.62 7.88 -16.26
C GLU A 70 -2.75 9.23 -15.53
N SER A 71 -2.34 9.32 -14.25
CA SER A 71 -2.43 10.57 -13.51
C SER A 71 -1.41 11.61 -14.01
N LEU A 72 -0.21 11.17 -14.37
CA LEU A 72 0.82 12.00 -14.98
C LEU A 72 0.39 12.53 -16.35
N LYS A 73 -0.23 11.68 -17.19
CA LYS A 73 -0.85 12.08 -18.45
C LYS A 73 -1.88 13.19 -18.27
N ARG A 74 -2.77 13.05 -17.29
CA ARG A 74 -3.75 14.12 -16.98
C ARG A 74 -3.07 15.44 -16.56
N LEU A 75 -1.93 15.35 -15.88
CA LEU A 75 -1.18 16.50 -15.39
C LEU A 75 -0.22 17.12 -16.41
N ARG A 76 0.29 16.36 -17.39
CA ARG A 76 1.21 16.80 -18.43
C ARG A 76 0.97 16.02 -19.72
N PRO A 77 -0.17 16.22 -20.41
CA PRO A 77 -0.47 15.52 -21.66
C PRO A 77 0.52 15.90 -22.77
N ASP A 78 1.20 17.04 -22.62
CA ASP A 78 2.31 17.47 -23.48
C ASP A 78 3.58 16.63 -23.31
N LEU A 79 3.73 15.89 -22.21
CA LEU A 79 4.89 15.02 -21.94
C LEU A 79 4.56 13.53 -22.02
N TYR A 80 3.36 13.13 -21.64
CA TYR A 80 2.96 11.72 -21.58
C TYR A 80 1.87 11.43 -22.62
N ILE A 81 2.20 10.57 -23.59
CA ILE A 81 1.35 10.23 -24.74
C ILE A 81 0.15 9.34 -24.38
N ASP A 82 -0.87 9.33 -25.24
CA ASP A 82 -2.16 8.68 -24.97
C ASP A 82 -2.12 7.15 -24.86
N ILE A 83 -1.20 6.51 -25.59
CA ILE A 83 -1.14 5.04 -25.79
C ILE A 83 -0.19 4.38 -24.76
N LEU A 84 0.19 5.10 -23.71
CA LEU A 84 1.23 4.64 -22.81
C LEU A 84 0.75 3.54 -21.86
N THR A 85 1.11 2.29 -22.18
CA THR A 85 0.92 1.13 -21.30
C THR A 85 1.87 1.16 -20.10
N CYS A 86 1.63 0.33 -19.09
CA CYS A 86 2.48 0.19 -17.92
C CYS A 86 3.92 -0.17 -18.32
N ARG A 87 4.90 0.57 -17.78
CA ARG A 87 6.32 0.38 -18.13
C ARG A 87 6.95 -0.90 -17.58
N SER A 88 6.24 -1.65 -16.73
CA SER A 88 6.72 -2.96 -16.26
C SER A 88 6.18 -4.12 -17.11
N CYS A 89 4.90 -4.09 -17.52
CA CYS A 89 4.26 -5.21 -18.22
C CYS A 89 3.94 -4.96 -19.69
N GLU A 90 3.99 -3.70 -20.12
CA GLU A 90 3.80 -3.21 -21.49
C GLU A 90 2.45 -3.56 -22.13
N ASP A 91 1.50 -4.04 -21.33
CA ASP A 91 0.26 -4.67 -21.79
C ASP A 91 -0.98 -3.78 -21.62
N GLN A 92 -1.18 -3.25 -20.41
CA GLN A 92 -2.37 -2.46 -20.06
C GLN A 92 -2.00 -1.05 -19.66
N LEU A 93 -2.96 -0.12 -19.73
CA LEU A 93 -2.79 1.23 -19.18
C LEU A 93 -2.50 1.16 -17.68
N GLU A 94 -1.58 2.00 -17.22
CA GLU A 94 -1.26 2.07 -15.80
C GLU A 94 -2.11 3.13 -15.10
N ASP A 95 -3.29 2.70 -14.68
CA ASP A 95 -4.12 3.39 -13.69
C ASP A 95 -3.70 2.98 -12.26
N PHE A 96 -4.44 3.48 -11.26
CA PHE A 96 -4.14 3.18 -9.87
C PHE A 96 -4.41 1.71 -9.50
N MET A 97 -5.44 1.08 -10.07
CA MET A 97 -5.73 -0.35 -9.87
C MET A 97 -4.62 -1.24 -10.44
N HIS A 98 -4.11 -0.89 -11.62
CA HIS A 98 -3.07 -1.62 -12.33
C HIS A 98 -1.73 -1.62 -11.58
N LEU A 99 -1.48 -0.67 -10.67
CA LEU A 99 -0.33 -0.74 -9.77
C LEU A 99 -0.29 -2.07 -9.02
N PHE A 100 -1.46 -2.53 -8.56
CA PHE A 100 -1.64 -3.74 -7.77
C PHE A 100 -1.89 -4.99 -8.63
N MET A 101 -2.61 -4.82 -9.74
CA MET A 101 -3.06 -5.93 -10.59
C MET A 101 -2.07 -6.34 -11.69
N CYS A 102 -1.04 -5.53 -11.95
CA CYS A 102 -0.08 -5.80 -13.01
C CYS A 102 0.55 -7.19 -12.91
N LYS A 103 0.51 -7.94 -14.02
CA LYS A 103 1.03 -9.32 -14.11
C LYS A 103 2.49 -9.49 -13.65
N LYS A 104 3.32 -8.45 -13.81
CA LYS A 104 4.74 -8.46 -13.38
C LYS A 104 4.93 -8.20 -11.88
N ARG A 105 3.90 -7.70 -11.19
CA ARG A 105 3.97 -7.29 -9.77
C ARG A 105 3.03 -8.10 -8.87
N ARG A 106 1.97 -8.68 -9.43
CA ARG A 106 0.91 -9.41 -8.72
C ARG A 106 1.45 -10.49 -7.77
N ALA A 107 2.41 -11.32 -8.22
CA ALA A 107 2.99 -12.36 -7.38
C ALA A 107 3.71 -11.77 -6.14
N LYS A 108 4.48 -10.70 -6.33
CA LYS A 108 5.17 -10.02 -5.23
C LYS A 108 4.17 -9.34 -4.29
N LEU A 109 3.11 -8.74 -4.82
CA LEU A 109 2.07 -8.14 -4.00
C LEU A 109 1.32 -9.19 -3.17
N GLN A 110 1.01 -10.34 -3.75
CA GLN A 110 0.41 -11.45 -3.01
C GLN A 110 1.33 -11.94 -1.88
N GLN A 111 2.65 -12.01 -2.12
CA GLN A 111 3.62 -12.33 -1.05
C GLN A 111 3.57 -11.31 0.09
N ILE A 112 3.43 -10.01 -0.23
CA ILE A 112 3.31 -8.95 0.77
C ILE A 112 2.00 -9.11 1.57
N LEU A 113 0.87 -9.41 0.91
CA LEU A 113 -0.40 -9.68 1.60
C LEU A 113 -0.34 -10.92 2.48
N ASN A 114 0.26 -12.02 2.00
CA ASN A 114 0.45 -13.22 2.81
C ASN A 114 1.31 -12.93 4.04
N SER A 115 2.34 -12.08 3.90
CA SER A 115 3.12 -11.62 5.04
C SER A 115 2.29 -10.79 6.01
N TYR A 116 1.39 -9.93 5.52
CA TYR A 116 0.46 -9.17 6.37
C TYR A 116 -0.40 -10.11 7.21
N LEU A 117 -1.11 -11.04 6.54
CA LEU A 117 -1.98 -12.01 7.18
C LEU A 117 -1.23 -12.84 8.22
N ARG A 118 -0.02 -13.29 7.88
CA ARG A 118 0.86 -14.01 8.81
C ARG A 118 1.17 -13.19 10.06
N HIS A 119 1.59 -11.92 9.92
CA HIS A 119 1.89 -11.09 11.09
C HIS A 119 0.66 -10.82 11.94
N LEU A 120 -0.50 -10.61 11.32
CA LEU A 120 -1.74 -10.42 12.04
C LEU A 120 -2.13 -11.68 12.83
N THR A 121 -2.09 -12.85 12.19
CA THR A 121 -2.36 -14.14 12.82
C THR A 121 -1.41 -14.41 13.98
N LEU A 122 -0.10 -14.19 13.78
CA LEU A 122 0.90 -14.34 14.84
C LEU A 122 0.59 -13.46 16.05
N LYS A 123 0.17 -12.20 15.85
CA LYS A 123 -0.18 -11.30 16.96
C LYS A 123 -1.47 -11.69 17.67
N ILE A 124 -2.43 -12.29 16.96
CA ILE A 124 -3.64 -12.85 17.57
C ILE A 124 -3.29 -14.08 18.41
N THR A 125 -2.46 -14.98 17.89
CA THR A 125 -1.96 -16.14 18.64
C THR A 125 -1.21 -15.71 19.89
N GLU A 126 -0.25 -14.79 19.78
CA GLU A 126 0.47 -14.25 20.94
C GLU A 126 -0.50 -13.63 21.98
N ALA A 127 -1.54 -12.92 21.54
CA ALA A 127 -2.53 -12.35 22.45
C ALA A 127 -3.38 -13.43 23.14
N GLY A 128 -3.82 -14.44 22.40
CA GLY A 128 -4.62 -15.55 22.92
C GLY A 128 -3.85 -16.43 23.89
N ASP A 129 -2.60 -16.77 23.57
CA ASP A 129 -1.69 -17.50 24.45
C ASP A 129 -1.46 -16.75 25.76
N ASN A 130 -1.18 -15.45 25.69
CA ASN A 130 -0.98 -14.60 26.87
C ASN A 130 -2.25 -14.46 27.73
N ALA A 131 -3.43 -14.48 27.10
CA ALA A 131 -4.71 -14.43 27.78
C ALA A 131 -5.18 -15.82 28.29
N ASN A 132 -4.47 -16.90 27.94
CA ASN A 132 -4.90 -18.28 28.14
C ASN A 132 -6.33 -18.54 27.64
N ARG A 133 -6.64 -18.04 26.43
CA ARG A 133 -7.94 -18.18 25.76
C ARG A 133 -7.79 -18.91 24.44
N ASP A 134 -8.83 -19.66 24.05
CA ASP A 134 -8.95 -20.14 22.68
C ASP A 134 -9.12 -18.94 21.74
N PHE A 135 -8.32 -18.89 20.68
CA PHE A 135 -8.27 -17.82 19.69
C PHE A 135 -8.58 -18.33 18.27
N SER A 136 -8.99 -19.60 18.13
CA SER A 136 -9.22 -20.24 16.83
C SER A 136 -10.28 -19.50 16.02
N ALA A 137 -11.39 -19.09 16.66
CA ALA A 137 -12.45 -18.32 16.03
C ALA A 137 -11.97 -16.95 15.51
N GLN A 138 -11.09 -16.28 16.25
CA GLN A 138 -10.49 -15.00 15.86
C GLN A 138 -9.60 -15.16 14.63
N VAL A 139 -8.79 -16.22 14.60
CA VAL A 139 -7.92 -16.54 13.46
C VAL A 139 -8.76 -16.87 12.22
N ASP A 140 -9.78 -17.72 12.35
CA ASP A 140 -10.68 -18.09 11.25
C ASP A 140 -11.44 -16.88 10.69
N ARG A 141 -11.91 -15.99 11.58
CA ARG A 141 -12.56 -14.73 11.19
C ARG A 141 -11.61 -13.83 10.40
N ILE A 142 -10.32 -13.79 10.72
CA ILE A 142 -9.34 -13.01 9.97
C ILE A 142 -9.02 -13.66 8.62
N ILE A 143 -8.78 -14.97 8.58
CA ILE A 143 -8.41 -15.70 7.35
C ILE A 143 -9.55 -15.65 6.33
N SER A 144 -10.81 -15.71 6.79
CA SER A 144 -11.99 -15.67 5.92
C SER A 144 -12.29 -14.29 5.32
N LEU A 145 -11.62 -13.22 5.74
CA LEU A 145 -11.84 -11.90 5.17
C LEU A 145 -11.55 -11.88 3.67
N PRO A 146 -12.39 -11.22 2.86
CA PRO A 146 -12.23 -11.23 1.40
C PRO A 146 -11.00 -10.44 0.93
N CYS A 147 -10.34 -9.65 1.78
CA CYS A 147 -9.30 -8.71 1.36
C CYS A 147 -7.94 -9.32 1.00
N TRP A 148 -7.75 -10.63 1.20
CA TRP A 148 -6.45 -11.29 1.00
C TRP A 148 -6.11 -11.63 -0.45
N SER A 149 -7.06 -11.52 -1.37
CA SER A 149 -6.84 -11.84 -2.79
C SER A 149 -7.19 -10.67 -3.69
N PHE A 150 -6.29 -10.32 -4.60
CA PHE A 150 -6.53 -9.24 -5.55
C PHE A 150 -7.31 -9.71 -6.77
N SER A 151 -8.42 -9.04 -7.07
CA SER A 151 -9.10 -9.13 -8.35
C SER A 151 -9.64 -7.75 -8.75
N SER A 152 -10.02 -7.59 -10.02
CA SER A 152 -10.65 -6.36 -10.51
C SER A 152 -12.05 -6.13 -9.90
N SER A 153 -12.69 -7.18 -9.38
CA SER A 153 -14.00 -7.12 -8.74
C SER A 153 -13.94 -7.11 -7.21
N ASN A 154 -12.78 -7.37 -6.61
CA ASN A 154 -12.62 -7.45 -5.16
C ASN A 154 -12.22 -6.12 -4.55
N TRP A 155 -13.21 -5.28 -4.25
CA TRP A 155 -13.02 -3.97 -3.63
C TRP A 155 -12.50 -4.03 -2.19
N SER A 156 -12.61 -5.17 -1.49
CA SER A 156 -12.06 -5.31 -0.14
C SER A 156 -10.53 -5.36 -0.14
N SER A 157 -9.92 -6.05 -1.12
CA SER A 157 -8.46 -6.07 -1.30
C SER A 157 -7.94 -4.67 -1.65
N TYR A 158 -8.68 -3.95 -2.49
CA TYR A 158 -8.39 -2.56 -2.83
C TYR A 158 -8.47 -1.63 -1.61
N SER A 159 -9.50 -1.81 -0.78
CA SER A 159 -9.66 -1.08 0.49
C SER A 159 -8.44 -1.26 1.40
N LEU A 160 -8.01 -2.51 1.59
CA LEU A 160 -6.88 -2.83 2.46
C LEU A 160 -5.60 -2.13 2.01
N VAL A 161 -5.27 -2.16 0.71
CA VAL A 161 -4.01 -1.56 0.22
C VAL A 161 -4.04 -0.05 0.12
N ARG A 162 -5.23 0.54 0.11
CA ARG A 162 -5.42 1.98 0.34
C ARG A 162 -5.33 2.36 1.82
N GLY A 163 -5.25 1.39 2.73
CA GLY A 163 -5.19 1.62 4.17
C GLY A 163 -6.54 1.80 4.84
N CYS A 164 -7.65 1.49 4.16
CA CYS A 164 -8.97 1.41 4.78
C CYS A 164 -9.09 0.06 5.51
N LEU A 165 -8.85 0.06 6.82
CA LEU A 165 -8.72 -1.16 7.62
C LEU A 165 -10.09 -1.66 8.12
N PRO A 166 -10.34 -2.98 8.13
CA PRO A 166 -11.62 -3.55 8.54
C PRO A 166 -11.79 -3.55 10.07
N SER A 167 -13.03 -3.42 10.56
CA SER A 167 -13.36 -3.52 12.00
C SER A 167 -12.95 -4.85 12.60
N ALA A 168 -13.09 -5.94 11.84
CA ALA A 168 -12.68 -7.27 12.25
C ALA A 168 -11.22 -7.33 12.73
N PHE A 169 -10.32 -6.49 12.21
CA PHE A 169 -8.94 -6.45 12.71
C PHE A 169 -8.86 -5.99 14.16
N LEU A 170 -9.69 -5.04 14.58
CA LEU A 170 -9.69 -4.53 15.96
C LEU A 170 -10.52 -5.43 16.88
N ASP A 171 -11.67 -5.89 16.39
CA ASP A 171 -12.62 -6.68 17.17
C ASP A 171 -11.96 -7.95 17.75
N VAL A 172 -11.19 -8.68 16.94
CA VAL A 172 -10.54 -9.92 17.38
C VAL A 172 -9.55 -9.72 18.54
N PHE A 173 -8.88 -8.57 18.61
CA PHE A 173 -8.01 -8.26 19.75
C PHE A 173 -8.82 -7.84 20.97
N MET A 174 -9.92 -7.10 20.77
CA MET A 174 -10.79 -6.68 21.87
C MET A 174 -11.49 -7.87 22.54
N GLU A 175 -11.86 -8.90 21.76
CA GLU A 175 -12.41 -10.17 22.27
C GLU A 175 -11.39 -10.97 23.12
N LEU A 176 -10.10 -10.74 22.89
CA LEU A 176 -8.99 -11.29 23.68
C LEU A 176 -8.58 -10.35 24.83
N ASP A 177 -9.46 -9.43 25.23
CA ASP A 177 -9.27 -8.41 26.27
C ASP A 177 -8.04 -7.50 26.06
N ILE A 178 -7.54 -7.39 24.83
CA ILE A 178 -6.44 -6.49 24.53
C ILE A 178 -6.97 -5.04 24.54
N PRO A 179 -6.32 -4.13 25.31
CA PRO A 179 -6.73 -2.73 25.33
C PRO A 179 -6.76 -2.13 23.93
N ARG A 180 -7.85 -1.42 23.62
CA ARG A 180 -8.12 -0.87 22.27
C ARG A 180 -6.93 -0.14 21.66
N ILE A 181 -6.25 0.72 22.43
CA ILE A 181 -5.09 1.49 21.94
C ILE A 181 -3.91 0.57 21.61
N SER A 182 -3.65 -0.45 22.42
CA SER A 182 -2.61 -1.45 22.17
C SER A 182 -2.89 -2.21 20.87
N ALA A 183 -4.13 -2.67 20.67
CA ALA A 183 -4.54 -3.34 19.45
C ALA A 183 -4.38 -2.44 18.22
N MET A 184 -4.83 -1.17 18.30
CA MET A 184 -4.66 -0.20 17.22
C MET A 184 -3.19 0.04 16.86
N ASN A 185 -2.28 0.09 17.86
CA ASN A 185 -0.84 0.22 17.63
C ASN A 185 -0.26 -1.02 16.93
N VAL A 186 -0.63 -2.22 17.37
CA VAL A 186 -0.19 -3.48 16.73
C VAL A 186 -0.62 -3.52 15.27
N ILE A 187 -1.90 -3.25 15.00
CA ILE A 187 -2.43 -3.26 13.63
C ILE A 187 -1.76 -2.18 12.77
N ALA A 188 -1.56 -0.98 13.33
CA ALA A 188 -0.89 0.11 12.62
C ALA A 188 0.58 -0.21 12.30
N ALA A 189 1.29 -0.88 13.21
CA ALA A 189 2.66 -1.34 12.96
C ALA A 189 2.72 -2.39 11.84
N ILE A 190 1.78 -3.35 11.82
CA ILE A 190 1.67 -4.34 10.74
C ILE A 190 1.37 -3.64 9.40
N HIS A 191 0.45 -2.68 9.39
CA HIS A 191 0.13 -1.92 8.18
C HIS A 191 1.32 -1.07 7.71
N ASN A 192 2.07 -0.43 8.62
CA ASN A 192 3.31 0.28 8.26
C ASN A 192 4.36 -0.66 7.65
N ASN A 193 4.53 -1.89 8.17
CA ASN A 193 5.40 -2.90 7.55
C ASN A 193 4.95 -3.24 6.12
N PHE A 194 3.64 -3.38 5.89
CA PHE A 194 3.06 -3.54 4.55
C PHE A 194 3.43 -2.38 3.62
N ILE A 195 3.25 -1.12 4.06
CA ILE A 195 3.57 0.07 3.26
C ILE A 195 5.07 0.11 2.93
N ASN A 196 5.94 -0.26 3.88
CA ASN A 196 7.38 -0.37 3.65
C ASN A 196 7.71 -1.41 2.58
N LYS A 197 7.14 -2.62 2.69
CA LYS A 197 7.32 -3.68 1.71
C LYS A 197 6.77 -3.28 0.34
N PHE A 198 5.59 -2.65 0.29
CA PHE A 198 5.01 -2.13 -0.94
C PHE A 198 5.93 -1.08 -1.58
N ARG A 199 6.44 -0.12 -0.81
CA ARG A 199 7.41 0.87 -1.30
C ARG A 199 8.64 0.20 -1.90
N LYS A 200 9.27 -0.69 -1.15
CA LYS A 200 10.53 -1.35 -1.52
C LYS A 200 10.37 -2.25 -2.75
N TRP A 201 9.31 -3.06 -2.80
CA TRP A 201 9.21 -4.15 -3.76
C TRP A 201 8.26 -3.90 -4.93
N ILE A 202 7.36 -2.93 -4.83
CA ILE A 202 6.37 -2.61 -5.87
C ILE A 202 6.62 -1.21 -6.42
N TRP A 203 6.60 -0.20 -5.55
CA TRP A 203 6.65 1.19 -5.98
C TRP A 203 8.01 1.62 -6.51
N ASN A 204 9.10 1.31 -5.81
CA ASN A 204 10.45 1.70 -6.22
C ASN A 204 10.86 1.03 -7.55
N PRO A 205 10.69 -0.29 -7.76
CA PRO A 205 11.01 -0.93 -9.04
C PRO A 205 10.18 -0.36 -10.20
N ARG A 206 8.87 -0.18 -10.00
CA ARG A 206 8.01 0.47 -11.01
C ARG A 206 8.47 1.90 -11.33
N SER A 207 8.86 2.67 -10.30
CA SER A 207 9.33 4.04 -10.49
C SER A 207 10.66 4.09 -11.23
N TYR A 208 11.53 3.11 -11.02
CA TYR A 208 12.77 2.93 -11.78
C TYR A 208 12.49 2.63 -13.26
N ASP A 209 11.59 1.69 -13.57
CA ASP A 209 11.20 1.39 -14.94
C ASP A 209 10.59 2.61 -15.64
N LYS A 210 9.72 3.35 -14.94
CA LYS A 210 9.18 4.61 -15.41
C LYS A 210 10.30 5.63 -15.71
N GLY A 211 11.28 5.75 -14.83
CA GLY A 211 12.41 6.66 -14.98
C GLY A 211 13.29 6.34 -16.19
N LYS A 212 13.59 5.06 -16.44
CA LYS A 212 14.31 4.61 -17.65
C LYS A 212 13.59 5.05 -18.91
N TRP A 213 12.27 4.85 -18.96
CA TRP A 213 11.46 5.28 -20.10
C TRP A 213 11.41 6.80 -20.24
N GLU A 214 11.20 7.54 -19.15
CA GLU A 214 11.22 9.01 -19.19
C GLU A 214 12.55 9.54 -19.72
N HIS A 215 13.67 8.92 -19.33
CA HIS A 215 14.99 9.27 -19.84
C HIS A 215 15.11 9.01 -21.34
N ALA A 216 14.69 7.84 -21.84
CA ALA A 216 14.70 7.51 -23.26
C ALA A 216 13.83 8.47 -24.11
N MET A 217 12.76 9.01 -23.52
CA MET A 217 11.87 9.99 -24.15
C MET A 217 12.31 11.44 -23.95
N ASN A 218 13.50 11.69 -23.40
CA ASN A 218 14.01 13.03 -23.07
C ASN A 218 13.12 13.85 -22.12
N ILE A 219 12.31 13.18 -21.28
CA ILE A 219 11.45 13.81 -20.27
C ILE A 219 12.26 14.10 -19.01
N THR A 220 12.87 15.29 -18.96
CA THR A 220 13.70 15.72 -17.83
C THR A 220 12.89 16.27 -16.65
N SER A 221 13.50 16.33 -15.46
CA SER A 221 12.89 16.98 -14.28
C SER A 221 12.59 18.47 -14.52
N LYS A 222 13.45 19.16 -15.29
CA LYS A 222 13.23 20.56 -15.69
C LYS A 222 11.96 20.69 -16.54
N LEU A 223 11.78 19.79 -17.51
CA LEU A 223 10.56 19.72 -18.32
C LEU A 223 9.33 19.43 -17.49
N LYS A 224 9.39 18.48 -16.55
CA LYS A 224 8.26 18.15 -15.65
C LYS A 224 7.80 19.33 -14.78
N ASN A 225 8.72 20.22 -14.41
CA ASN A 225 8.45 21.39 -13.58
C ASN A 225 8.20 22.68 -14.38
N SER A 226 8.36 22.68 -15.70
CA SER A 226 8.10 23.85 -16.53
C SER A 226 6.59 24.11 -16.68
N PRO A 227 6.18 25.37 -16.94
CA PRO A 227 4.84 25.67 -17.40
C PRO A 227 4.51 24.87 -18.67
N ARG A 228 3.22 24.55 -18.86
CA ARG A 228 2.77 23.89 -20.09
C ARG A 228 2.88 24.87 -21.27
N PRO A 229 3.31 24.43 -22.46
CA PRO A 229 3.29 25.26 -23.66
C PRO A 229 1.88 25.77 -23.95
N LYS A 230 1.74 27.06 -24.26
CA LYS A 230 0.47 27.65 -24.70
C LYS A 230 0.20 27.18 -26.14
N GLY A 231 -0.77 26.29 -26.34
CA GLY A 231 -1.14 25.77 -27.68
C GLY A 231 -1.64 24.32 -27.69
N TYR A 232 -1.32 23.53 -26.67
CA TYR A 232 -1.92 22.18 -26.52
C TYR A 232 -3.37 22.30 -26.03
N LEU A 233 -4.30 22.44 -26.98
CA LEU A 233 -5.71 22.15 -26.76
C LEU A 233 -5.85 20.65 -26.49
N GLN A 234 -6.69 20.27 -25.52
CA GLN A 234 -7.03 18.86 -25.29
C GLN A 234 -7.61 18.29 -26.59
N VAL A 235 -6.85 17.45 -27.28
CA VAL A 235 -7.42 16.56 -28.29
C VAL A 235 -8.37 15.64 -27.53
N SER A 236 -9.65 15.85 -27.72
CA SER A 236 -10.72 15.01 -27.21
C SER A 236 -10.72 13.71 -28.01
N GLY A 237 -9.73 12.85 -27.75
CA GLY A 237 -9.72 11.47 -28.22
C GLY A 237 -10.86 10.72 -27.56
N ARG A 238 -11.77 10.18 -28.39
CA ARG A 238 -12.96 9.42 -27.98
C ARG A 238 -12.66 8.50 -26.79
N SER A 239 -13.35 8.79 -25.70
CA SER A 239 -13.44 7.95 -24.51
C SER A 239 -13.87 6.53 -24.89
N TYR A 240 -13.04 5.52 -24.59
CA TYR A 240 -13.61 4.25 -24.15
C TYR A 240 -14.27 4.55 -22.81
N GLN A 241 -15.60 4.65 -22.83
CA GLN A 241 -16.40 4.82 -21.63
C GLN A 241 -16.34 3.50 -20.86
N SER A 242 -15.49 3.43 -19.84
CA SER A 242 -15.81 2.62 -18.68
C SER A 242 -17.03 3.29 -18.00
N PRO A 243 -18.13 2.57 -17.75
CA PRO A 243 -19.35 3.19 -17.28
C PRO A 243 -19.16 3.75 -15.85
N THR A 244 -19.70 4.96 -15.66
CA THR A 244 -19.86 5.74 -14.42
C THR A 244 -18.75 6.71 -14.01
N CYS A 245 -18.69 7.89 -14.65
CA CYS A 245 -18.51 9.15 -13.90
C CYS A 245 -18.83 10.40 -14.75
N PRO A 246 -19.96 11.10 -14.50
CA PRO A 246 -20.12 12.47 -15.00
C PRO A 246 -19.58 13.44 -13.94
N MET A 247 -18.57 14.23 -14.27
CA MET A 247 -18.28 15.46 -13.51
C MET A 247 -17.95 16.62 -14.46
N SER A 248 -18.67 17.71 -14.20
CA SER A 248 -18.70 18.96 -14.92
C SER A 248 -17.41 19.77 -14.76
N ARG A 249 -17.13 20.55 -15.80
CA ARG A 249 -16.05 21.54 -15.90
C ARG A 249 -16.23 22.64 -14.84
N ARG A 250 -15.52 22.59 -13.71
CA ARG A 250 -15.05 23.78 -12.96
C ARG A 250 -14.25 23.35 -11.72
N THR A 251 -12.92 23.51 -11.81
CA THR A 251 -12.01 24.00 -10.75
C THR A 251 -10.55 23.74 -11.17
N ARG A 252 -10.02 24.63 -12.02
CA ARG A 252 -8.57 24.76 -12.27
C ARG A 252 -8.03 25.83 -11.32
N ARG A 253 -7.47 25.41 -10.18
CA ARG A 253 -6.55 26.21 -9.36
C ARG A 253 -5.47 25.28 -8.80
N ASN A 254 -4.21 25.70 -8.93
CA ASN A 254 -2.97 25.06 -8.49
C ASN A 254 -3.15 23.99 -7.39
N LYS A 255 -3.30 22.72 -7.79
CA LYS A 255 -3.20 21.59 -6.86
C LYS A 255 -1.71 21.21 -6.74
N ARG A 256 -1.01 21.86 -5.81
CA ARG A 256 0.06 21.16 -5.08
C ARG A 256 -0.60 19.94 -4.41
N ASN A 257 0.03 18.76 -4.43
CA ASN A 257 -0.54 17.50 -3.95
C ASN A 257 -1.30 17.70 -2.63
N VAL A 258 -2.55 17.23 -2.56
CA VAL A 258 -3.38 17.37 -1.35
C VAL A 258 -2.70 16.61 -0.22
N SER A 259 -2.09 15.45 -0.50
CA SER A 259 -1.22 14.73 0.42
C SER A 259 -0.12 15.62 1.00
N ASP A 260 0.62 16.37 0.19
CA ASP A 260 1.77 17.15 0.66
C ASP A 260 1.35 18.38 1.48
N ARG A 261 0.22 19.01 1.12
CA ARG A 261 -0.35 20.09 1.94
C ARG A 261 -0.87 19.54 3.26
N PHE A 262 -1.59 18.43 3.21
CA PHE A 262 -2.21 17.81 4.36
C PHE A 262 -1.18 17.24 5.36
N VAL A 263 -0.14 16.57 4.85
CA VAL A 263 1.00 16.09 5.64
C VAL A 263 1.72 17.25 6.33
N LYS A 264 1.87 18.41 5.66
CA LYS A 264 2.46 19.61 6.25
C LYS A 264 1.58 20.22 7.34
N GLU A 265 0.27 20.31 7.12
CA GLU A 265 -0.70 20.79 8.13
C GLU A 265 -0.74 19.86 9.35
N LEU A 266 -0.66 18.53 9.15
CA LEU A 266 -0.62 17.54 10.22
C LEU A 266 0.70 17.52 10.99
N HIS A 267 1.86 17.66 10.32
CA HIS A 267 3.16 17.74 10.98
C HIS A 267 3.24 18.94 11.93
N LEU A 268 2.67 20.08 11.55
CA LEU A 268 2.59 21.26 12.43
C LEU A 268 1.75 21.01 13.70
N HIS A 269 0.69 20.20 13.59
CA HIS A 269 -0.14 19.81 14.74
C HIS A 269 0.47 18.70 15.61
N GLN A 270 1.26 17.78 15.05
CA GLN A 270 1.85 16.65 15.79
C GLN A 270 3.06 17.03 16.67
N ILE A 271 3.73 18.16 16.41
CA ILE A 271 4.81 18.69 17.28
C ILE A 271 4.30 18.95 18.72
N PHE A 272 2.99 19.06 18.94
CA PHE A 272 2.39 19.34 20.25
C PHE A 272 2.03 18.12 21.12
N HIS A 273 2.10 16.88 20.61
CA HIS A 273 1.73 15.70 21.40
C HIS A 273 2.60 14.48 21.08
N SER A 274 3.68 14.29 21.85
CA SER A 274 4.38 13.02 21.94
C SER A 274 4.43 12.57 23.40
N SER A 275 3.63 11.56 23.75
CA SER A 275 3.82 10.79 24.98
C SER A 275 4.03 9.31 24.67
N LYS A 276 4.85 8.69 25.52
CA LYS A 276 5.65 7.47 25.34
C LYS A 276 4.81 6.19 25.30
N TYR A 277 5.06 5.27 24.35
CA TYR A 277 5.09 3.80 24.55
C TYR A 277 5.96 3.11 23.48
N THR A 278 6.65 2.02 23.82
CA THR A 278 7.69 1.36 22.99
C THR A 278 7.27 -0.07 22.68
N ILE A 279 6.88 -0.36 21.43
CA ILE A 279 6.61 -1.71 20.92
C ILE A 279 7.14 -1.81 19.48
N GLU A 280 8.45 -1.74 19.24
CA GLU A 280 8.99 -1.82 17.86
C GLU A 280 10.26 -2.64 17.65
N SER A 281 10.88 -3.22 18.69
CA SER A 281 12.13 -3.98 18.51
C SER A 281 11.95 -5.45 18.07
N VAL A 282 10.73 -6.00 18.11
CA VAL A 282 10.50 -7.44 17.85
C VAL A 282 10.17 -7.74 16.38
N ILE A 283 9.45 -6.88 15.66
CA ILE A 283 9.05 -7.17 14.26
C ILE A 283 10.28 -7.17 13.32
N TYR A 284 11.19 -6.21 13.49
CA TYR A 284 12.37 -6.08 12.64
C TYR A 284 13.46 -7.13 12.94
N LYS A 285 13.70 -7.48 14.22
CA LYS A 285 14.71 -8.49 14.60
C LYS A 285 14.33 -9.92 14.20
N THR A 286 13.05 -10.24 14.19
CA THR A 286 12.57 -11.58 13.80
C THR A 286 12.59 -11.77 12.27
N GLU A 287 12.54 -10.69 11.47
CA GLU A 287 12.66 -10.76 10.01
C GLU A 287 14.11 -10.96 9.54
N GLU A 288 15.10 -10.26 10.09
CA GLU A 288 16.51 -10.49 9.71
C GLU A 288 16.96 -11.92 10.01
N LYS A 289 16.56 -12.48 11.17
CA LYS A 289 16.88 -13.87 11.51
C LYS A 289 16.19 -14.88 10.58
N ASN A 290 14.92 -14.65 10.23
CA ASN A 290 14.18 -15.56 9.37
C ASN A 290 14.59 -15.46 7.89
N GLU A 291 14.89 -14.27 7.38
CA GLU A 291 15.44 -14.10 6.02
C GLU A 291 16.86 -14.71 5.93
N ALA A 292 17.69 -14.56 6.97
CA ALA A 292 19.00 -15.22 7.03
C ALA A 292 18.88 -16.76 7.05
N LEU A 293 17.96 -17.33 7.84
CA LEU A 293 17.74 -18.78 7.89
C LEU A 293 17.23 -19.35 6.56
N VAL A 294 16.31 -18.65 5.88
CA VAL A 294 15.78 -19.08 4.56
C VAL A 294 16.89 -19.03 3.50
N ILE A 295 17.73 -17.99 3.52
CA ILE A 295 18.86 -17.88 2.59
C ILE A 295 19.92 -18.97 2.85
N VAL A 296 20.24 -19.29 4.10
CA VAL A 296 21.19 -20.37 4.43
C VAL A 296 20.65 -21.74 4.02
N SER A 297 19.36 -22.02 4.24
CA SER A 297 18.74 -23.29 3.84
C SER A 297 18.68 -23.48 2.31
N SER A 298 18.39 -22.40 1.56
CA SER A 298 18.41 -22.43 0.08
C SER A 298 19.81 -22.62 -0.53
N LYS A 299 20.88 -22.16 0.15
CA LYS A 299 22.27 -22.36 -0.30
C LYS A 299 22.77 -23.79 -0.04
N ASN A 300 22.31 -24.44 1.03
CA ASN A 300 22.68 -25.82 1.34
C ASN A 300 21.96 -26.84 0.44
N TYR A 301 20.76 -26.51 -0.07
CA TYR A 301 20.03 -27.38 -1.00
C TYR A 301 20.61 -27.39 -2.43
N SER A 302 21.38 -26.36 -2.82
CA SER A 302 22.01 -26.29 -4.15
C SER A 302 23.41 -26.91 -4.23
N LYS A 303 23.99 -27.37 -3.11
CA LYS A 303 25.34 -27.97 -3.07
C LYS A 303 25.37 -29.51 -3.03
N ASN A 304 24.24 -30.20 -2.84
CA ASN A 304 24.21 -31.66 -2.70
C ASN A 304 23.54 -32.41 -3.89
N LYS A 305 23.63 -31.87 -5.11
CA LYS A 305 23.11 -32.54 -6.32
C LYS A 305 24.15 -32.62 -7.44
N PHE A 306 25.33 -33.17 -7.15
CA PHE A 306 26.26 -33.70 -8.16
C PHE A 306 27.14 -34.77 -7.53
N LEU A 307 26.59 -35.96 -7.30
CA LEU A 307 27.33 -37.21 -7.19
C LEU A 307 26.46 -38.31 -7.79
N SER A 308 26.71 -38.60 -9.07
CA SER A 308 26.14 -39.74 -9.80
C SER A 308 26.96 -40.99 -9.47
N PRO A 309 26.35 -42.15 -9.14
CA PRO A 309 27.06 -43.41 -9.15
C PRO A 309 26.95 -44.06 -10.55
N THR A 310 28.11 -44.27 -11.17
CA THR A 310 28.27 -45.19 -12.32
C THR A 310 28.05 -46.62 -11.86
N HIS A 311 26.99 -47.26 -12.36
CA HIS A 311 26.83 -48.71 -12.31
C HIS A 311 27.49 -49.33 -13.53
N GLN A 312 28.43 -50.25 -13.26
CA GLN A 312 29.02 -51.17 -14.22
C GLN A 312 27.98 -52.21 -14.68
N SER A 313 28.04 -52.55 -15.97
CA SER A 313 27.47 -53.76 -16.53
C SER A 313 28.59 -54.56 -17.19
N GLN A 314 29.05 -55.60 -16.50
CA GLN A 314 29.37 -56.96 -16.97
C GLN A 314 29.97 -57.72 -15.79
#